data_AF-A0A088T0L9-F1
#
_entry.id   AF-A0A088T0L9-F1
#
_cell.length_a   1.000
_cell.length_b   1.000
_cell.length_c   1.000
_cell.angle_alpha   90.00
_cell.angle_beta   90.00
_cell.angle_gamma   90.00
#
_symmetry.space_group_name_H-M   'P 1'
#
loop_
_entity.id
_entity.type
_entity.pdbx_description
1 polymer ?
#
loop_
_entity_poly.entity_id
_entity_poly.type
_entity_poly.pdbx_seq_one_letter_code
_entity_poly.pdbx_strand_id
1 'polypeptide(L)'
;MSKKKLQSYFPNGKASKGFFKPYDYLLSNDDKDYYIKTLQVNENSILSINSKYVWEVKTGRISGINFKTSSKNLIDMKGFNELPNKIIVFKGEPYKILKYINESEVIDISNSKEINGIKIFNNIEEIII
;
A
#
# COMPACT_ATOMS: atom_id res chain seq x y z
N MET A 1 9.86 -7.24 -0.08
CA MET A 1 10.38 -6.87 1.27
C MET A 1 10.60 -8.14 2.07
N SER A 2 11.59 -8.19 2.97
CA SER A 2 11.83 -9.34 3.85
C SER A 2 11.75 -8.92 5.32
N LYS A 3 11.48 -9.86 6.23
CA LYS A 3 11.46 -9.59 7.68
C LYS A 3 12.79 -9.01 8.16
N LYS A 4 13.92 -9.54 7.67
CA LYS A 4 15.27 -9.06 8.03
C LYS A 4 15.47 -7.61 7.63
N LYS A 5 15.01 -7.23 6.42
CA LYS A 5 15.07 -5.84 5.95
C LYS A 5 14.19 -4.93 6.81
N LEU A 6 12.99 -5.36 7.19
CA LEU A 6 12.15 -4.57 8.11
C LEU A 6 12.83 -4.39 9.48
N GLN A 7 13.36 -5.47 10.06
CA GLN A 7 14.05 -5.44 11.34
C GLN A 7 15.31 -4.55 11.34
N SER A 8 16.03 -4.43 10.21
CA SER A 8 17.22 -3.59 10.15
C SER A 8 16.92 -2.08 10.20
N TYR A 9 15.75 -1.64 9.72
CA TYR A 9 15.35 -0.23 9.82
C TYR A 9 14.74 0.12 11.18
N PHE A 10 14.22 -0.88 11.89
CA PHE A 10 13.62 -0.70 13.22
C PHE A 10 14.35 -1.59 14.25
N PRO A 11 15.62 -1.29 14.58
CA PRO A 11 16.42 -2.14 15.46
C PRO A 11 15.86 -2.22 16.88
N ASN A 12 15.19 -1.16 17.34
CA ASN A 12 14.56 -1.10 18.66
C ASN A 12 13.16 -1.76 18.68
N GLY A 13 12.58 -2.03 17.51
CA GLY A 13 11.29 -2.70 17.40
C GLY A 13 11.44 -4.21 17.17
N LYS A 14 10.34 -4.95 17.31
CA LYS A 14 10.27 -6.38 16.98
C LYS A 14 9.42 -6.59 15.73
N ALA A 15 10.05 -7.03 14.64
CA ALA A 15 9.35 -7.38 13.42
C ALA A 15 8.90 -8.86 13.43
N SER A 16 7.68 -9.14 12.95
CA SER A 16 7.17 -10.48 12.71
C SER A 16 6.39 -10.56 11.40
N LYS A 17 6.26 -11.77 10.82
CA LYS A 17 5.48 -11.99 9.59
C LYS A 17 4.04 -12.36 9.96
N GLY A 18 3.07 -11.77 9.29
CA GLY A 18 1.67 -12.20 9.33
C GLY A 18 1.44 -13.34 8.34
N PHE A 19 1.23 -14.56 8.84
CA PHE A 19 0.85 -15.70 8.00
C PHE A 19 -0.66 -15.89 8.03
N PHE A 20 -1.31 -15.89 6.86
CA PHE A 20 -2.79 -15.84 6.73
C PHE A 20 -3.44 -14.73 7.56
N LYS A 21 -2.75 -13.59 7.69
CA LYS A 21 -3.25 -12.40 8.36
C LYS A 21 -3.60 -11.32 7.32
N PRO A 22 -4.46 -10.35 7.67
CA PRO A 22 -4.78 -9.24 6.77
C PRO A 22 -3.60 -8.28 6.49
N TYR A 23 -2.45 -8.50 7.13
CA TYR A 23 -1.19 -7.76 7.01
C TYR A 23 -0.03 -8.72 6.71
N ASP A 24 1.06 -8.21 6.11
CA ASP A 24 2.25 -9.01 5.80
C ASP A 24 3.26 -9.01 6.95
N TYR A 25 3.38 -7.88 7.65
CA TYR A 25 4.29 -7.72 8.77
C TYR A 25 3.62 -6.98 9.93
N LEU A 26 4.01 -7.36 11.14
CA LEU A 26 3.73 -6.62 12.36
C LEU A 26 5.05 -6.09 12.89
N LEU A 27 5.09 -4.79 13.18
CA LEU A 27 6.21 -4.13 13.81
C LEU A 27 5.74 -3.60 15.16
N SER A 28 6.27 -4.17 16.23
CA SER A 28 6.00 -3.72 17.61
C SER A 28 7.15 -2.83 18.08
N ASN A 29 6.84 -1.59 18.45
CA ASN A 29 7.72 -0.73 19.25
C ASN A 29 7.14 -0.64 20.67
N ASP A 30 7.92 -0.28 21.68
CA ASP A 30 7.62 -0.49 23.12
C ASP A 30 6.17 -0.15 23.56
N ASP A 31 5.53 0.85 22.93
CA ASP A 31 4.13 1.23 23.22
C ASP A 31 3.13 1.03 22.06
N LYS A 32 3.56 0.62 20.87
CA LYS A 32 2.69 0.60 19.67
C LYS A 32 2.99 -0.53 18.70
N ASP A 33 1.92 -1.17 18.26
CA ASP A 33 1.90 -2.09 17.15
C ASP A 33 1.54 -1.38 15.84
N TYR A 34 2.35 -1.60 14.80
CA TYR A 34 2.14 -1.13 13.44
C TYR A 34 1.91 -2.31 12.50
N TYR A 35 0.78 -2.29 11.80
CA TYR A 35 0.39 -3.35 10.88
C TYR A 35 0.71 -2.95 9.44
N ILE A 36 1.64 -3.67 8.84
CA ILE A 36 2.23 -3.31 7.56
C ILE A 36 1.74 -4.29 6.47
N LYS A 37 1.16 -3.74 5.41
CA LYS A 37 0.81 -4.47 4.19
C LYS A 37 1.68 -4.00 3.04
N THR A 38 2.25 -4.93 2.29
CA THR A 38 3.12 -4.62 1.16
C THR A 38 2.38 -4.82 -0.15
N LEU A 39 2.34 -3.78 -0.99
CA LEU A 39 1.74 -3.89 -2.31
C LEU A 39 2.81 -3.93 -3.38
N GLN A 40 2.69 -4.90 -4.28
CA GLN A 40 3.54 -5.00 -5.47
C GLN A 40 3.00 -4.05 -6.53
N VAL A 41 3.68 -2.91 -6.70
CA VAL A 41 3.41 -1.93 -7.75
C VAL A 41 4.74 -1.48 -8.36
N ASN A 42 4.69 -0.90 -9.56
CA ASN A 42 5.84 -0.38 -10.31
C ASN A 42 5.38 0.73 -11.26
N GLU A 43 6.32 1.32 -11.99
CA GLU A 43 6.07 2.40 -12.97
C GLU A 43 5.08 2.01 -14.09
N ASN A 44 4.78 0.72 -14.23
CA ASN A 44 3.82 0.16 -15.17
C ASN A 44 2.52 -0.25 -14.47
N SER A 45 2.24 0.32 -13.29
CA SER A 45 1.07 0.04 -12.48
C SER A 45 0.30 1.32 -12.15
N ILE A 46 -1.04 1.25 -12.23
CA ILE A 46 -1.96 2.24 -11.66
C ILE A 46 -2.62 1.62 -10.44
N LEU A 47 -2.50 2.27 -9.29
CA LEU A 47 -3.24 1.93 -8.09
C LEU A 47 -4.55 2.70 -8.07
N SER A 48 -5.68 1.99 -8.10
CA SER A 48 -7.02 2.56 -8.08
C SER A 48 -7.70 2.25 -6.74
N ILE A 49 -8.17 3.29 -6.05
CA ILE A 49 -8.80 3.19 -4.74
C ILE A 49 -10.28 3.44 -4.94
N ASN A 50 -11.02 2.32 -5.07
CA ASN A 50 -12.46 2.33 -5.30
C ASN A 50 -13.23 2.58 -4.01
N SER A 51 -12.74 2.04 -2.88
CA SER A 51 -13.31 2.26 -1.55
C SER A 51 -12.26 2.06 -0.45
N LYS A 52 -12.66 2.28 0.81
CA LYS A 52 -11.84 1.89 1.97
C LYS A 52 -11.59 0.39 2.09
N TYR A 53 -12.34 -0.44 1.37
CA TYR A 53 -12.30 -1.91 1.49
C TYR A 53 -11.76 -2.61 0.25
N VAL A 54 -11.74 -1.95 -0.90
CA VAL A 54 -11.33 -2.55 -2.17
C VAL A 54 -10.41 -1.61 -2.90
N TRP A 55 -9.17 -2.07 -3.06
CA TRP A 55 -8.16 -1.40 -3.87
C TRP A 55 -7.89 -2.27 -5.10
N GLU A 56 -7.44 -1.66 -6.19
CA GLU A 56 -7.16 -2.35 -7.44
C GLU A 56 -5.78 -1.94 -7.96
N VAL A 57 -4.92 -2.91 -8.26
CA VAL A 57 -3.68 -2.67 -8.98
C VAL A 57 -3.88 -3.09 -10.43
N LYS A 58 -3.86 -2.11 -11.33
CA LYS A 58 -3.88 -2.33 -12.78
C LYS A 58 -2.45 -2.30 -13.29
N THR A 59 -1.97 -3.37 -13.89
CA THR A 59 -0.65 -3.41 -14.53
C THR A 59 -0.83 -3.33 -16.04
N GLY A 60 0.05 -2.63 -16.72
CA GLY A 60 -0.11 -2.34 -18.14
C GLY A 60 1.08 -1.62 -18.73
N ARG A 61 0.84 -0.85 -19.79
CA ARG A 61 1.85 -0.01 -20.43
C ARG A 61 1.25 1.31 -20.87
N ILE A 62 2.06 2.36 -20.81
CA ILE A 62 1.71 3.66 -21.38
C ILE A 62 1.78 3.55 -22.90
N SER A 63 0.75 4.01 -23.60
CA SER A 63 0.64 4.01 -25.05
C SER A 63 0.13 5.38 -25.50
N GLY A 64 1.05 6.31 -25.70
CA GLY A 64 0.72 7.72 -25.90
C GLY A 64 0.13 8.32 -24.62
N ILE A 65 -1.03 8.98 -24.73
CA ILE A 65 -1.77 9.54 -23.58
C ILE A 65 -2.56 8.50 -22.77
N ASN A 66 -2.71 7.28 -23.31
CA ASN A 66 -3.57 6.25 -22.74
C ASN A 66 -2.74 5.19 -22.02
N PHE A 67 -3.24 4.70 -20.89
CA PHE A 67 -2.67 3.53 -20.21
C PHE A 67 -3.43 2.26 -20.63
N LYS A 68 -2.75 1.35 -21.34
CA LYS A 68 -3.34 0.08 -21.76
C LYS A 68 -3.15 -0.95 -20.66
N THR A 69 -4.24 -1.32 -19.99
CA THR A 69 -4.24 -2.33 -18.92
C THR A 69 -4.06 -3.73 -19.51
N SER A 70 -3.12 -4.49 -18.97
CA SER A 70 -2.87 -5.90 -19.32
C SER A 70 -3.48 -6.84 -18.29
N SER A 71 -3.39 -6.49 -17.01
CA SER A 71 -3.94 -7.27 -15.90
C SER A 71 -4.46 -6.38 -14.79
N LYS A 72 -5.37 -6.92 -13.99
CA LYS A 72 -5.90 -6.24 -12.81
C LYS A 72 -5.89 -7.21 -11.63
N ASN A 73 -5.55 -6.70 -10.46
CA ASN A 73 -5.61 -7.44 -9.22
C ASN A 73 -6.41 -6.65 -8.19
N LEU A 74 -7.50 -7.23 -7.71
CA LEU A 74 -8.31 -6.66 -6.63
C LEU A 74 -7.72 -7.09 -5.29
N ILE A 75 -7.45 -6.10 -4.45
CA ILE A 75 -6.89 -6.29 -3.11
C ILE A 75 -8.01 -6.06 -2.11
N ASP A 76 -8.32 -7.11 -1.34
CA ASP A 76 -9.22 -7.00 -0.21
C ASP A 76 -8.52 -6.31 0.96
N MET A 77 -9.14 -5.22 1.41
CA MET A 77 -8.69 -4.36 2.49
C MET A 77 -9.62 -4.45 3.71
N LYS A 78 -10.70 -5.23 3.69
CA LYS A 78 -11.67 -5.33 4.81
C LYS A 78 -10.99 -5.61 6.15
N GLY A 79 -10.37 -6.77 6.30
CA GLY A 79 -9.70 -7.16 7.54
C GLY A 79 -8.48 -6.31 7.86
N PHE A 80 -7.84 -5.69 6.85
CA PHE A 80 -6.72 -4.79 7.11
C PHE A 80 -7.22 -3.47 7.69
N ASN A 81 -8.34 -2.95 7.20
CA ASN A 81 -8.88 -1.65 7.57
C ASN A 81 -9.44 -1.61 9.01
N GLU A 82 -9.71 -2.77 9.61
CA GLU A 82 -10.13 -2.90 11.01
C GLU A 82 -8.96 -2.75 12.01
N LEU A 83 -7.72 -2.87 11.55
CA LEU A 83 -6.54 -2.78 12.41
C LEU A 83 -6.24 -1.32 12.81
N PRO A 84 -5.62 -1.06 13.97
CA PRO A 84 -5.05 0.24 14.30
C PRO A 84 -3.72 0.46 13.54
N ASN A 85 -3.20 1.69 13.53
CA ASN A 85 -1.84 2.02 13.06
C ASN A 85 -1.43 1.35 11.73
N LYS A 86 -2.28 1.47 10.73
CA LYS A 86 -2.17 0.78 9.44
C LYS A 86 -1.18 1.49 8.52
N ILE A 87 -0.27 0.72 7.96
CA ILE A 87 0.73 1.21 7.01
C ILE A 87 0.71 0.33 5.75
N ILE A 88 0.68 0.98 4.59
CA ILE A 88 0.94 0.33 3.31
C ILE A 88 2.29 0.78 2.80
N VAL A 89 3.11 -0.18 2.40
CA VAL A 89 4.40 0.09 1.78
C VAL A 89 4.41 -0.48 0.38
N PHE A 90 4.72 0.36 -0.58
CA PHE A 90 4.88 -0.08 -1.96
C PHE A 90 6.25 -0.73 -2.16
N LYS A 91 6.30 -1.74 -3.01
CA LYS A 91 7.57 -2.39 -3.42
C LYS A 91 8.25 -1.69 -4.60
N GLY A 92 7.63 -0.64 -5.12
CA GLY A 92 8.08 0.23 -6.21
C GLY A 92 7.15 1.43 -6.27
N GLU A 93 7.40 2.38 -7.17
CA GLU A 93 6.54 3.55 -7.32
C GLU A 93 5.51 3.30 -8.42
N PRO A 94 4.19 3.41 -8.15
CA PRO A 94 3.18 3.31 -9.19
C PRO A 94 3.26 4.50 -10.14
N TYR A 95 2.85 4.33 -11.40
CA TYR A 95 2.70 5.44 -12.33
C TYR A 95 1.75 6.52 -11.80
N LYS A 96 0.61 6.07 -11.27
CA LYS A 96 -0.42 6.92 -10.67
C LYS A 96 -1.17 6.20 -9.56
N ILE A 97 -1.59 6.97 -8.58
CA ILE A 97 -2.58 6.58 -7.58
C ILE A 97 -3.86 7.36 -7.84
N LEU A 98 -4.93 6.66 -8.15
CA LEU A 98 -6.23 7.22 -8.48
C LEU A 98 -7.24 6.89 -7.39
N LYS A 99 -8.07 7.85 -7.00
CA LYS A 99 -9.18 7.64 -6.08
C LYS A 99 -10.51 7.99 -6.74
N TYR A 100 -11.45 7.06 -6.64
CA TYR A 100 -12.82 7.29 -7.09
C TYR A 100 -13.55 8.10 -6.02
N ILE A 101 -14.10 9.25 -6.41
CA ILE A 101 -15.01 10.04 -5.57
C ILE A 101 -16.44 9.55 -5.75
N ASN A 102 -16.79 9.22 -7.00
CA ASN A 102 -18.04 8.60 -7.42
C ASN A 102 -17.79 7.80 -8.72
N GLU A 103 -18.85 7.33 -9.39
CA GLU A 103 -18.74 6.52 -10.61
C GLU A 103 -18.16 7.28 -11.81
N SER A 104 -18.30 8.61 -11.84
CA SER A 104 -17.90 9.47 -12.96
C SER A 104 -16.63 10.28 -12.68
N GLU A 105 -16.21 10.38 -11.42
CA GLU A 105 -15.13 11.26 -10.99
C GLU A 105 -13.98 10.48 -10.33
N VAL A 106 -12.80 10.64 -10.91
CA VAL A 106 -11.55 10.05 -10.45
C VAL A 106 -10.51 11.14 -10.32
N ILE A 107 -9.87 11.21 -9.15
CA ILE A 107 -8.82 12.19 -8.86
C ILE A 107 -7.46 11.50 -8.74
N ASP A 108 -6.41 12.20 -9.17
CA ASP A 108 -5.02 11.79 -8.98
C ASP A 108 -4.57 12.21 -7.59
N ILE A 109 -4.15 11.23 -6.78
CA ILE A 109 -3.70 11.41 -5.41
C ILE A 109 -2.30 10.82 -5.19
N SER A 110 -1.50 10.75 -6.25
CA SER A 110 -0.13 10.22 -6.20
C SER A 110 0.75 10.92 -5.17
N ASN A 111 0.45 12.19 -4.84
CA ASN A 111 1.18 12.97 -3.83
C ASN A 111 0.64 12.80 -2.39
N SER A 112 -0.41 12.00 -2.18
CA SER A 112 -0.98 11.79 -0.84
C SER A 112 -0.21 10.74 -0.06
N LYS A 113 0.17 11.07 1.18
CA LYS A 113 0.81 10.13 2.12
C LYS A 113 -0.19 9.40 3.02
N GLU A 114 -1.46 9.76 2.92
CA GLU A 114 -2.52 9.14 3.73
C GLU A 114 -3.79 8.95 2.90
N ILE A 115 -4.40 7.77 2.99
CA ILE A 115 -5.64 7.46 2.31
C ILE A 115 -6.54 6.66 3.24
N ASN A 116 -7.70 7.20 3.58
CA ASN A 116 -8.69 6.58 4.47
C ASN A 116 -8.11 6.15 5.83
N GLY A 117 -7.25 6.98 6.44
CA GLY A 117 -6.59 6.68 7.71
C GLY A 117 -5.47 5.64 7.62
N ILE A 118 -5.02 5.30 6.40
CA ILE A 118 -3.90 4.41 6.14
C ILE A 118 -2.72 5.25 5.66
N LYS A 119 -1.58 5.16 6.35
CA LYS A 119 -0.34 5.80 5.91
C LYS A 119 0.29 5.01 4.77
N ILE A 120 0.78 5.71 3.77
CA ILE A 120 1.34 5.11 2.56
C ILE A 120 2.75 5.64 2.35
N PHE A 121 3.65 4.72 2.02
CA PHE A 121 5.04 5.02 1.74
C PHE A 121 5.52 4.30 0.49
N ASN A 122 6.34 4.98 -0.31
CA ASN A 122 6.89 4.42 -1.55
C ASN A 122 8.03 3.44 -1.27
N ASN A 123 8.67 3.59 -0.11
CA ASN A 123 9.71 2.70 0.38
C ASN A 123 9.56 2.51 1.90
N ILE A 124 10.39 1.62 2.44
CA ILE A 124 10.42 1.36 3.88
C ILE A 124 11.20 2.43 4.66
N GLU A 125 12.10 3.14 3.99
CA GLU A 125 13.01 4.12 4.58
C GLU A 125 12.26 5.39 5.00
N GLU A 126 11.16 5.69 4.33
CA GLU A 126 10.26 6.80 4.63
C GLU A 126 9.36 6.56 5.83
N ILE A 127 9.32 5.34 6.37
CA ILE A 127 8.49 5.01 7.51
C ILE A 127 9.13 5.63 8.78
N ILE A 128 8.54 6.72 9.26
CA ILE A 128 8.92 7.40 10.50
C ILE A 128 7.86 7.08 11.57
N ILE A 129 8.24 6.35 12.62
CA ILE A 129 7.35 5.79 13.66
C ILE A 129 8.02 5.69 15.02
#